data_AF-A0A0F8VCD7-F1
#
_entry.id   AF-A0A0F8VCD7-F1
#
_cell.length_a   1.000
_cell.length_b   1.000
_cell.length_c   1.000
_cell.angle_alpha   90.00
_cell.angle_beta   90.00
_cell.angle_gamma   90.00
#
_symmetry.space_group_name_H-M   'P 1'
#
loop_
_entity.id
_entity.type
_entity.pdbx_description
1 polymer ?
#
loop_
_entity_poly.entity_id
_entity_poly.type
_entity_poly.pdbx_seq_one_letter_code
_entity_poly.pdbx_strand_id
1 'polypeptide(L)'
;MDSNLLESLLDLEEDFYKEGYDLGAADGAKAGYTEGSVFAVEKGFEKFVEMGRLYGKALVWAQRLADQDPAQKAKLDQSAHDTSSTSASRLAHEETQEGEVSFEPSVCAGMATLPPSSRLAKNLDTLLELVDPASLSMQNTEEAVNDVDERMKGAIMKAKLIQRALGEREDTSDIHADAKEPLVSGDGTGSIEDISSLKIRH
;
A
#
# COMPACT_ATOMS: atom_id res chain seq x y z
N MET A 1 -16.09 54.23 -45.99
CA MET A 1 -15.47 53.91 -44.69
C MET A 1 -15.22 52.41 -44.69
N ASP A 2 -14.42 51.94 -45.65
CA ASP A 2 -14.49 50.55 -46.12
C ASP A 2 -13.11 49.85 -46.08
N SER A 3 -12.05 50.61 -45.78
CA SER A 3 -10.68 50.12 -45.65
C SER A 3 -10.54 49.11 -44.51
N ASN A 4 -11.24 49.36 -43.39
CA ASN A 4 -11.19 48.50 -42.20
C ASN A 4 -11.90 47.13 -42.41
N LEU A 5 -12.82 47.03 -43.38
CA LEU A 5 -13.55 45.78 -43.65
C LEU A 5 -12.68 44.77 -44.42
N LEU A 6 -11.95 45.26 -45.43
CA LEU A 6 -11.07 44.41 -46.24
C LEU A 6 -9.78 44.04 -45.49
N GLU A 7 -9.28 44.94 -44.63
CA GLU A 7 -8.18 44.62 -43.69
C GLU A 7 -8.62 43.55 -42.68
N SER A 8 -9.78 43.69 -42.06
CA SER A 8 -10.31 42.65 -41.15
C SER A 8 -10.55 41.30 -41.82
N LEU A 9 -10.88 41.28 -43.12
CA LEU A 9 -11.03 40.02 -43.87
C LEU A 9 -9.68 39.36 -44.17
N LEU A 10 -8.61 40.15 -44.33
CA LEU A 10 -7.25 39.64 -44.51
C LEU A 10 -6.67 39.03 -43.22
N ASP A 11 -7.04 39.59 -42.07
CA ASP A 11 -6.62 39.09 -40.75
C ASP A 11 -7.53 37.96 -40.21
N LEU A 12 -8.69 37.72 -40.85
CA LEU A 12 -9.70 36.76 -40.40
C LEU A 12 -9.15 35.34 -40.22
N GLU A 13 -8.28 34.90 -41.13
CA GLU A 13 -7.66 33.56 -41.05
C GLU A 13 -6.77 33.45 -39.81
N GLU A 14 -5.93 34.46 -39.56
CA GLU A 14 -5.04 34.51 -38.40
C GLU A 14 -5.83 34.58 -37.08
N ASP A 15 -6.94 35.32 -37.08
CA ASP A 15 -7.84 35.41 -35.93
C ASP A 15 -8.49 34.04 -35.62
N PHE A 16 -8.98 33.31 -36.65
CA PHE A 16 -9.52 31.96 -36.45
C PHE A 16 -8.45 30.94 -36.04
N TYR A 17 -7.20 31.07 -36.52
CA TYR A 17 -6.11 30.22 -36.04
C TYR A 17 -5.80 30.46 -34.57
N LYS A 18 -5.71 31.73 -34.15
CA LYS A 18 -5.49 32.08 -32.74
C LYS A 18 -6.65 31.62 -31.87
N GLU A 19 -7.89 31.86 -32.31
CA GLU A 19 -9.07 31.41 -31.60
C GLU A 19 -9.08 29.88 -31.45
N GLY A 20 -8.82 29.14 -32.53
CA GLY A 20 -8.72 27.67 -32.49
C GLY A 20 -7.57 27.17 -31.62
N TYR A 21 -6.42 27.83 -31.64
CA TYR A 21 -5.28 27.51 -30.79
C TYR A 21 -5.58 27.76 -29.31
N ASP A 22 -6.11 28.93 -28.97
CA ASP A 22 -6.43 29.32 -27.60
C ASP A 22 -7.55 28.42 -27.04
N LEU A 23 -8.57 28.12 -27.85
CA LEU A 23 -9.63 27.18 -27.47
C LEU A 23 -9.07 25.77 -27.25
N GLY A 24 -8.24 25.28 -28.18
CA GLY A 24 -7.61 23.97 -28.06
C GLY A 24 -6.65 23.87 -26.87
N ALA A 25 -5.91 24.94 -26.57
CA ALA A 25 -5.02 25.02 -25.42
C ALA A 25 -5.81 25.05 -24.10
N ALA A 26 -6.90 25.82 -24.04
CA ALA A 26 -7.77 25.89 -22.87
C ALA A 26 -8.47 24.54 -22.61
N ASP A 27 -9.03 23.92 -23.65
CA ASP A 27 -9.67 22.60 -23.56
C ASP A 27 -8.65 21.52 -23.21
N GLY A 28 -7.45 21.57 -23.80
CA GLY A 28 -6.35 20.64 -23.50
C GLY A 28 -5.87 20.77 -22.06
N ALA A 29 -5.73 21.98 -21.53
CA ALA A 29 -5.34 22.22 -20.14
C ALA A 29 -6.41 21.68 -19.17
N LYS A 30 -7.69 21.91 -19.47
CA LYS A 30 -8.81 21.41 -18.66
C LYS A 30 -8.88 19.88 -18.70
N ALA A 31 -8.84 19.29 -19.90
CA ALA A 31 -8.87 17.85 -20.10
C ALA A 31 -7.69 17.17 -19.39
N GLY A 32 -6.47 17.68 -19.60
CA GLY A 32 -5.26 17.17 -18.96
C GLY A 32 -5.30 17.24 -17.44
N TYR A 33 -5.83 18.33 -16.86
CA TYR A 33 -6.02 18.42 -15.41
C TYR A 33 -7.02 17.38 -14.90
N THR A 34 -8.15 17.20 -15.58
CA THR A 34 -9.18 16.23 -15.16
C THR A 34 -8.68 14.80 -15.27
N GLU A 35 -8.02 14.45 -16.37
CA GLU A 35 -7.44 13.12 -16.59
C GLU A 35 -6.32 12.84 -15.58
N GLY A 36 -5.41 13.79 -15.40
CA GLY A 36 -4.33 13.67 -14.42
C GLY A 36 -4.84 13.50 -12.99
N SER A 37 -5.94 14.18 -12.62
CA SER A 37 -6.56 14.04 -11.30
C SER A 37 -7.17 12.65 -11.10
N VAL A 38 -7.89 12.14 -12.09
CA VAL A 38 -8.47 10.79 -12.04
C VAL A 38 -7.37 9.74 -11.93
N PHE A 39 -6.35 9.84 -12.77
CA PHE A 39 -5.20 8.93 -12.76
C PHE A 39 -4.45 8.96 -11.42
N ALA A 40 -4.23 10.15 -10.86
CA ALA A 40 -3.55 10.31 -9.58
C ALA A 40 -4.32 9.65 -8.43
N VAL A 41 -5.65 9.81 -8.37
CA VAL A 41 -6.49 9.16 -7.35
C VAL A 41 -6.49 7.64 -7.51
N GLU A 42 -6.63 7.14 -8.73
CA GLU A 42 -6.61 5.70 -9.01
C GLU A 42 -5.29 5.06 -8.57
N LYS A 43 -4.17 5.64 -9.00
CA LYS A 43 -2.84 5.12 -8.64
C LYS A 43 -2.49 5.32 -7.18
N GLY A 44 -2.93 6.43 -6.58
CA GLY A 44 -2.79 6.65 -5.14
C GLY A 44 -3.51 5.57 -4.36
N PHE A 45 -4.77 5.30 -4.69
CA PHE A 45 -5.57 4.27 -4.01
C PHE A 45 -4.95 2.88 -4.11
N GLU A 46 -4.49 2.47 -5.30
CA GLU A 46 -3.80 1.19 -5.51
C GLU A 46 -2.59 1.04 -4.57
N LYS A 47 -1.71 2.05 -4.51
CA LYS A 47 -0.54 2.05 -3.62
C LYS A 47 -0.93 2.00 -2.15
N PHE A 48 -1.93 2.78 -1.73
CA PHE A 48 -2.40 2.80 -0.34
C PHE A 48 -3.04 1.48 0.10
N VAL A 49 -3.76 0.80 -0.80
CA VAL A 49 -4.31 -0.54 -0.51
C VAL A 49 -3.18 -1.56 -0.32
N GLU A 50 -2.16 -1.54 -1.18
CA GLU A 50 -1.01 -2.43 -1.04
C GLU A 50 -0.22 -2.17 0.24
N MET A 51 0.01 -0.90 0.57
CA MET A 51 0.61 -0.47 1.84
C MET A 51 -0.23 -0.95 3.02
N GLY A 52 -1.53 -0.70 3.03
CA GLY A 52 -2.44 -1.16 4.09
C GLY A 52 -2.42 -2.68 4.27
N ARG A 53 -2.28 -3.44 3.18
CA ARG A 53 -2.10 -4.90 3.23
C ARG A 53 -0.79 -5.30 3.91
N LEU A 54 0.33 -4.62 3.60
CA LEU A 54 1.61 -4.85 4.26
C LEU A 54 1.55 -4.47 5.74
N TYR A 55 0.88 -3.38 6.07
CA TYR A 55 0.68 -2.93 7.45
C TYR A 55 -0.11 -3.95 8.26
N GLY A 56 -1.23 -4.44 7.72
CA GLY A 56 -2.04 -5.49 8.36
C GLY A 56 -1.25 -6.78 8.59
N LYS A 57 -0.43 -7.20 7.62
CA LYS A 57 0.49 -8.34 7.79
C LYS A 57 1.48 -8.11 8.92
N ALA A 58 2.09 -6.92 8.95
CA ALA A 58 3.04 -6.55 9.99
C ALA A 58 2.40 -6.56 11.39
N LEU A 59 1.18 -6.05 11.54
CA LEU A 59 0.43 -6.10 12.81
C LEU A 59 0.17 -7.53 13.26
N VAL A 60 -0.25 -8.43 12.37
CA VAL A 60 -0.46 -9.84 12.70
C VAL A 60 0.84 -10.51 13.13
N TRP A 61 1.94 -10.28 12.40
CA TRP A 61 3.25 -10.82 12.79
C TRP A 61 3.75 -10.25 14.12
N ALA A 62 3.48 -8.97 14.41
CA ALA A 62 3.83 -8.32 15.67
C ALA A 62 3.08 -8.93 16.85
N GLN A 63 1.76 -9.12 16.71
CA GLN A 63 0.96 -9.76 17.73
C GLN A 63 1.42 -11.20 17.99
N ARG A 64 1.66 -11.97 16.93
CA ARG A 64 2.18 -13.35 17.07
C ARG A 64 3.53 -13.40 17.77
N LEU A 65 4.38 -12.38 17.63
CA LEU A 65 5.67 -12.30 18.32
C LEU A 65 5.50 -11.89 19.79
N ALA A 66 4.58 -10.97 20.10
CA ALA A 66 4.25 -10.54 21.45
C ALA A 66 3.65 -11.68 22.30
N ASP A 67 2.78 -12.50 21.71
CA ASP A 67 2.18 -13.68 22.35
C ASP A 67 3.23 -14.74 22.77
N GLN A 68 4.44 -14.69 22.20
CA GLN A 68 5.53 -15.60 22.58
C GLN A 68 6.27 -15.16 23.84
N ASP A 69 6.21 -13.87 24.21
CA ASP A 69 6.90 -13.38 25.40
C ASP A 69 6.01 -13.62 26.64
N PRO A 70 6.34 -14.60 27.51
CA PRO A 70 5.54 -14.89 28.70
C PRO A 70 5.46 -13.71 29.67
N ALA A 71 6.36 -12.73 29.58
CA ALA A 71 6.33 -11.51 30.40
C ALA A 71 5.22 -10.54 29.98
N GLN A 72 4.77 -10.56 28.71
CA GLN A 72 3.64 -9.74 28.24
C GLN A 72 2.30 -10.44 28.46
N LYS A 73 2.24 -11.77 28.28
CA LYS A 73 1.04 -12.57 28.59
C LYS A 73 0.59 -12.42 30.05
N ALA A 74 1.53 -12.31 30.99
CA ALA A 74 1.25 -12.07 32.40
C ALA A 74 0.72 -10.66 32.72
N LYS A 75 0.94 -9.66 31.84
CA LYS A 75 0.40 -8.30 32.01
C LYS A 75 -1.04 -8.17 31.49
N LEU A 76 -1.43 -8.95 30.49
CA LEU A 76 -2.79 -8.97 29.96
C LEU A 76 -3.77 -9.78 30.84
N ASP A 77 -3.36 -10.93 31.37
CA ASP A 77 -4.23 -11.75 32.23
C ASP A 77 -4.56 -11.10 33.60
N GLN A 78 -3.75 -10.13 34.06
CA GLN A 78 -4.02 -9.40 35.31
C GLN A 78 -5.08 -8.30 35.17
N SER A 79 -5.44 -7.90 33.95
CA SER A 79 -6.50 -6.91 33.69
C SER A 79 -7.90 -7.55 33.57
N ALA A 80 -7.97 -8.83 33.21
CA ALA A 80 -9.24 -9.50 32.91
C ALA A 80 -9.97 -10.09 34.15
N HIS A 81 -9.33 -10.17 35.32
CA HIS A 81 -9.92 -10.86 36.49
C HIS A 81 -10.76 -9.94 37.42
N ASP A 82 -10.75 -8.61 37.26
CA ASP A 82 -11.38 -7.71 38.24
C ASP A 82 -12.66 -6.98 37.78
N THR A 83 -13.29 -7.39 36.68
CA THR A 83 -14.58 -6.79 36.25
C THR A 83 -15.69 -7.81 36.13
N SER A 84 -16.00 -8.47 37.24
CA SER A 84 -17.29 -9.14 37.44
C SER A 84 -18.01 -8.57 38.66
N SER A 85 -18.58 -7.37 38.53
CA SER A 85 -19.84 -7.03 39.17
C SER A 85 -20.27 -5.58 38.88
N THR A 86 -21.57 -5.47 38.60
CA THR A 86 -22.44 -4.31 38.83
C THR A 86 -22.76 -3.42 37.62
N SER A 87 -23.98 -3.64 37.16
CA SER A 87 -24.74 -2.87 36.20
C SER A 87 -25.05 -1.43 36.66
N ALA A 88 -25.03 -0.52 35.68
CA ALA A 88 -25.83 0.71 35.54
C ALA A 88 -25.66 1.86 36.58
N SER A 89 -25.11 3.00 36.12
CA SER A 89 -25.80 4.31 36.12
C SER A 89 -24.87 5.51 35.83
N ARG A 90 -25.19 6.24 34.74
CA ARG A 90 -25.12 7.71 34.52
C ARG A 90 -23.77 8.47 34.39
N LEU A 91 -23.55 8.86 33.12
CA LEU A 91 -23.32 10.22 32.55
C LEU A 91 -22.20 11.16 33.05
N ALA A 92 -21.44 11.61 32.02
CA ALA A 92 -20.76 12.89 31.78
C ALA A 92 -19.37 13.13 32.41
N HIS A 93 -18.31 13.11 31.59
CA HIS A 93 -17.68 14.34 31.06
C HIS A 93 -16.65 14.01 29.97
N GLU A 94 -16.49 14.96 29.04
CA GLU A 94 -15.56 15.00 27.91
C GLU A 94 -14.09 14.76 28.28
N GLU A 95 -13.36 14.05 27.41
CA GLU A 95 -12.03 14.45 26.93
C GLU A 95 -11.65 13.60 25.71
N THR A 96 -11.13 14.28 24.69
CA THR A 96 -10.64 13.74 23.42
C THR A 96 -9.52 12.73 23.67
N GLN A 97 -9.86 11.44 23.67
CA GLN A 97 -8.90 10.34 23.62
C GLN A 97 -8.71 9.92 22.16
N GLU A 98 -7.53 10.20 21.63
CA GLU A 98 -6.97 9.47 20.49
C GLU A 98 -6.90 8.01 20.90
N GLY A 99 -7.91 7.25 20.48
CA GLY A 99 -7.99 5.83 20.75
C GLY A 99 -6.87 5.13 20.00
N GLU A 100 -5.83 4.71 20.73
CA GLU A 100 -5.18 3.45 20.43
C GLU A 100 -6.29 2.40 20.31
N VAL A 101 -6.69 2.11 19.07
CA VAL A 101 -7.58 1.00 18.81
C VAL A 101 -6.75 -0.25 19.05
N SER A 102 -6.67 -0.69 20.31
CA SER A 102 -6.16 -1.99 20.68
C SER A 102 -7.13 -3.03 20.12
N PHE A 103 -6.94 -3.38 18.85
CA PHE A 103 -7.50 -4.60 18.33
C PHE A 103 -6.79 -5.72 19.09
N GLU A 104 -7.50 -6.34 20.02
CA GLU A 104 -7.18 -7.68 20.51
C GLU A 104 -7.91 -8.66 19.58
N PRO A 105 -7.42 -8.97 18.37
CA PRO A 105 -8.00 -10.05 17.61
C PRO A 105 -7.52 -11.34 18.29
N SER A 106 -8.40 -11.96 19.07
CA SER A 106 -8.26 -13.34 19.56
C SER A 106 -8.02 -14.37 18.43
N VAL A 107 -8.02 -13.92 17.17
CA VAL A 107 -7.69 -14.66 15.94
C VAL A 107 -6.24 -15.13 15.93
N CYS A 108 -5.30 -14.39 16.52
CA CYS A 108 -3.88 -14.79 16.50
C CYS A 108 -3.55 -15.97 17.43
N ALA A 109 -4.38 -16.21 18.45
CA ALA A 109 -4.18 -17.27 19.44
C ALA A 109 -4.18 -18.69 18.86
N GLY A 110 -4.80 -18.89 17.68
CA GLY A 110 -4.82 -20.16 16.95
C GLY A 110 -3.71 -20.32 15.92
N MET A 111 -2.83 -19.34 15.74
CA MET A 111 -1.81 -19.33 14.69
C MET A 111 -0.52 -20.01 15.14
N ALA A 112 0.26 -20.53 14.18
CA ALA A 112 1.55 -21.14 14.47
C ALA A 112 2.52 -20.12 15.08
N THR A 113 3.23 -20.55 16.13
CA THR A 113 4.22 -19.73 16.83
C THR A 113 5.45 -19.48 15.94
N LEU A 114 5.94 -18.24 15.96
CA LEU A 114 7.08 -17.82 15.15
C LEU A 114 8.42 -18.33 15.73
N PRO A 115 9.46 -18.55 14.92
CA PRO A 115 10.78 -18.87 15.45
C PRO A 115 11.39 -17.64 16.15
N PRO A 116 11.89 -17.77 17.40
CA PRO A 116 12.48 -16.65 18.13
C PRO A 116 13.78 -16.23 17.43
N SER A 117 13.76 -15.09 16.74
CA SER A 117 14.96 -14.54 16.12
C SER A 117 15.00 -13.01 16.24
N SER A 118 16.10 -12.49 16.80
CA SER A 118 16.32 -11.05 16.94
C SER A 118 16.31 -10.32 15.58
N ARG A 119 16.71 -11.03 14.50
CA ARG A 119 16.69 -10.48 13.14
C ARG A 119 15.27 -10.30 12.61
N LEU A 120 14.35 -11.21 12.93
CA LEU A 120 12.95 -11.11 12.55
C LEU A 120 12.28 -9.91 13.22
N ALA A 121 12.47 -9.76 14.53
CA ALA A 121 11.95 -8.61 15.29
C ALA A 121 12.41 -7.27 14.68
N LYS A 122 13.72 -7.11 14.44
CA LYS A 122 14.24 -5.88 13.82
C LYS A 122 13.69 -5.60 12.42
N ASN A 123 13.54 -6.64 11.59
CA ASN A 123 12.96 -6.47 10.26
C ASN A 123 11.48 -6.09 10.33
N LEU A 124 10.77 -6.59 11.34
CA LEU A 124 9.37 -6.26 11.59
C LEU A 124 9.21 -4.82 12.07
N ASP A 125 10.06 -4.37 12.99
CA ASP A 125 10.09 -2.97 13.44
C ASP A 125 10.33 -2.03 12.25
N THR A 126 11.32 -2.33 11.40
CA THR A 126 11.55 -1.53 10.18
C THR A 126 10.38 -1.60 9.21
N LEU A 127 9.69 -2.74 9.10
CA LEU A 127 8.50 -2.85 8.24
C LEU A 127 7.36 -1.96 8.77
N LEU A 128 7.13 -1.95 10.08
CA LEU A 128 6.10 -1.11 10.70
C LEU A 128 6.41 0.37 10.51
N GLU A 129 7.68 0.78 10.65
CA GLU A 129 8.11 2.16 10.39
C GLU A 129 7.91 2.57 8.92
N LEU A 130 8.20 1.68 7.97
CA LEU A 130 8.05 1.97 6.54
C LEU A 130 6.59 2.07 6.07
N VAL A 131 5.66 1.41 6.77
CA VAL A 131 4.25 1.32 6.36
C VAL A 131 3.34 2.07 7.35
N ASP A 132 3.90 2.82 8.29
CA ASP A 132 3.12 3.62 9.24
C ASP A 132 2.33 4.71 8.49
N PRO A 133 0.98 4.64 8.48
CA PRO A 133 0.16 5.60 7.75
C PRO A 133 0.29 7.03 8.30
N ALA A 134 0.60 7.20 9.58
CA ALA A 134 0.73 8.52 10.21
C ALA A 134 2.02 9.24 9.77
N SER A 135 3.03 8.49 9.33
CA SER A 135 4.33 9.02 8.88
C SER A 135 4.32 9.52 7.43
N LEU A 136 3.26 9.20 6.65
CA LEU A 136 3.20 9.49 5.22
C LEU A 136 2.86 10.97 4.96
N SER A 137 3.68 11.63 4.13
CA SER A 137 3.37 12.97 3.64
C SER A 137 2.23 12.92 2.62
N MET A 138 1.17 13.68 2.89
CA MET A 138 0.01 13.83 1.98
C MET A 138 0.11 15.07 1.10
N GLN A 139 1.31 15.65 0.96
CA GLN A 139 1.55 16.81 0.11
C GLN A 139 1.62 16.40 -1.36
N ASN A 140 1.06 17.23 -2.25
CA ASN A 140 1.15 17.02 -3.70
C ASN A 140 2.47 17.57 -4.25
N THR A 141 3.59 16.99 -3.83
CA THR A 141 4.94 17.31 -4.33
C THR A 141 5.60 16.05 -4.88
N GLU A 142 6.49 16.21 -5.87
CA GLU A 142 7.24 15.08 -6.45
C GLU A 142 8.05 14.34 -5.39
N GLU A 143 8.64 15.07 -4.46
CA GLU A 143 9.41 14.52 -3.34
C GLU A 143 8.55 13.61 -2.44
N ALA A 144 7.32 14.04 -2.10
CA ALA A 144 6.41 13.25 -1.27
C ALA A 144 5.98 11.96 -1.98
N VAL A 145 5.74 12.01 -3.29
CA VAL A 145 5.39 10.83 -4.09
C VAL A 145 6.57 9.84 -4.16
N ASN A 146 7.78 10.33 -4.40
CA ASN A 146 8.97 9.48 -4.48
C ASN A 146 9.28 8.81 -3.12
N ASP A 147 9.13 9.54 -2.02
CA ASP A 147 9.29 9.01 -0.66
C ASP A 147 8.31 7.84 -0.37
N VAL A 148 7.04 7.98 -0.73
CA VAL A 148 6.06 6.88 -0.64
C VAL A 148 6.49 5.66 -1.46
N ASP A 149 6.97 5.88 -2.69
CA ASP A 149 7.40 4.79 -3.57
C ASP A 149 8.66 4.08 -3.06
N GLU A 150 9.61 4.80 -2.48
CA GLU A 150 10.79 4.23 -1.82
C GLU A 150 10.42 3.44 -0.58
N ARG A 151 9.54 3.98 0.27
CA ARG A 151 9.02 3.26 1.45
C ARG A 151 8.31 1.97 1.04
N MET A 152 7.43 2.03 0.03
CA MET A 152 6.69 0.87 -0.46
C MET A 152 7.63 -0.22 -0.97
N LYS A 153 8.65 0.13 -1.77
CA LYS A 153 9.69 -0.83 -2.22
C LYS A 153 10.43 -1.45 -1.05
N GLY A 154 10.84 -0.62 -0.07
CA GLY A 154 11.48 -1.05 1.16
C GLY A 154 10.62 -2.06 1.94
N ALA A 155 9.34 -1.72 2.12
CA ALA A 155 8.37 -2.53 2.84
C ALA A 155 8.14 -3.88 2.16
N ILE A 156 7.99 -3.91 0.83
CA ILE A 156 7.87 -5.16 0.06
C ILE A 156 9.09 -6.06 0.29
N MET A 157 10.30 -5.50 0.25
CA MET A 157 11.52 -6.26 0.50
C MET A 157 11.59 -6.81 1.93
N LYS A 158 11.22 -6.00 2.93
CA LYS A 158 11.19 -6.43 4.34
C LYS A 158 10.14 -7.50 4.59
N ALA A 159 8.94 -7.37 4.04
CA ALA A 159 7.89 -8.37 4.13
C ALA A 159 8.33 -9.72 3.55
N LYS A 160 8.98 -9.73 2.37
CA LYS A 160 9.52 -10.96 1.79
C LYS A 160 10.58 -11.62 2.66
N LEU A 161 11.44 -10.82 3.29
CA LEU A 161 12.47 -11.33 4.21
C LEU A 161 11.85 -11.98 5.45
N ILE A 162 10.78 -11.37 5.99
CA ILE A 162 10.01 -11.91 7.10
C ILE A 162 9.31 -13.22 6.70
N GLN A 163 8.59 -13.25 5.59
CA GLN A 163 7.93 -14.47 5.08
C GLN A 163 8.93 -15.62 4.92
N ARG A 164 10.11 -15.35 4.34
CA ARG A 164 11.17 -16.36 4.20
C ARG A 164 11.69 -16.85 5.56
N ALA A 165 11.79 -15.98 6.56
CA ALA A 165 12.21 -16.36 7.91
C ALA A 165 11.14 -17.21 8.63
N LEU A 166 9.86 -17.03 8.28
CA LEU A 166 8.73 -17.79 8.81
C LEU A 166 8.47 -19.11 8.07
N GLY A 167 9.06 -19.29 6.88
CA GLY A 167 8.75 -20.42 6.01
C GLY A 167 7.37 -20.33 5.36
N GLU A 168 6.69 -19.18 5.45
CA GLU A 168 5.41 -18.93 4.78
C GLU A 168 5.68 -18.74 3.28
N ARG A 169 5.08 -19.59 2.43
CA ARG A 169 5.11 -19.41 0.97
C ARG A 169 4.19 -18.24 0.61
N GLU A 170 4.62 -17.41 -0.34
CA GLU A 170 3.77 -16.34 -0.85
C GLU A 170 2.64 -16.96 -1.69
N ASP A 171 1.45 -17.09 -1.11
CA ASP A 171 0.23 -17.39 -1.86
C ASP A 171 -0.22 -16.10 -2.56
N THR A 172 0.09 -16.01 -3.85
CA THR A 172 -0.35 -14.91 -4.73
C THR A 172 -1.75 -15.13 -5.29
N SER A 173 -2.45 -16.18 -4.84
CA SER A 173 -3.79 -16.56 -5.30
C SER A 173 -4.84 -15.45 -5.11
N ASP A 174 -4.63 -14.57 -4.14
CA ASP A 174 -5.61 -13.56 -3.76
C ASP A 174 -5.43 -12.24 -4.53
N ILE A 175 -4.43 -12.14 -5.41
CA ILE A 175 -3.99 -10.88 -6.03
C ILE A 175 -4.41 -10.77 -7.50
N HIS A 176 -4.64 -11.89 -8.20
CA HIS A 176 -5.07 -11.85 -9.59
C HIS A 176 -5.87 -13.09 -9.98
N ALA A 177 -7.18 -12.93 -10.20
CA ALA A 177 -8.00 -13.98 -10.81
C ALA A 177 -7.60 -14.30 -12.27
N ASP A 178 -6.69 -13.53 -12.89
CA ASP A 178 -6.31 -13.69 -14.30
C ASP A 178 -4.82 -13.45 -14.62
N ALA A 179 -3.94 -13.43 -13.61
CA ALA A 179 -2.49 -13.43 -13.88
C ALA A 179 -2.04 -14.88 -14.00
N LYS A 180 -1.81 -15.29 -15.25
CA LYS A 180 -1.09 -16.48 -15.64
C LYS A 180 0.06 -16.75 -14.67
N GLU A 181 0.03 -17.93 -14.04
CA GLU A 181 1.09 -18.41 -13.15
C GLU A 181 2.48 -18.11 -13.76
N PRO A 182 3.40 -17.43 -13.04
CA PRO A 182 4.79 -17.58 -13.40
C PRO A 182 5.14 -19.03 -13.13
N LEU A 183 5.45 -19.76 -14.21
CA LEU A 183 5.92 -21.14 -14.14
C LEU A 183 6.98 -21.26 -13.05
N VAL A 184 6.77 -22.25 -12.19
CA VAL A 184 7.68 -22.80 -11.20
C VAL A 184 9.13 -22.53 -11.61
N SER A 185 9.76 -21.53 -10.98
CA SER A 185 11.21 -21.37 -11.09
C SER A 185 11.85 -22.60 -10.46
N GLY A 186 12.55 -23.34 -11.31
CA GLY A 186 13.12 -24.64 -11.01
C GLY A 186 13.99 -24.63 -9.75
N ASP A 187 13.88 -25.72 -9.00
CA ASP A 187 14.83 -26.11 -7.97
C ASP A 187 16.23 -26.07 -8.57
N GLY A 188 17.12 -25.26 -7.99
CA GLY A 188 18.37 -24.77 -8.55
C GLY A 188 19.47 -25.82 -8.70
N THR A 189 19.12 -27.00 -9.21
CA THR A 189 20.01 -28.13 -9.45
C THR A 189 19.74 -28.72 -10.84
N GLY A 190 19.79 -27.89 -11.88
CA GLY A 190 19.50 -28.30 -13.27
C GLY A 190 20.72 -28.16 -14.17
N SER A 191 21.26 -29.31 -14.60
CA SER A 191 22.36 -29.42 -15.56
C SER A 191 22.05 -28.64 -16.85
N ILE A 192 22.96 -27.75 -17.27
CA ILE A 192 22.84 -26.89 -18.46
C ILE A 192 22.80 -27.65 -19.80
N GLU A 193 22.97 -28.97 -19.77
CA GLU A 193 23.09 -29.82 -20.97
C GLU A 193 21.78 -30.51 -21.39
N ASP A 194 20.66 -30.33 -20.67
CA ASP A 194 19.41 -31.00 -21.00
C ASP A 194 18.48 -30.17 -21.90
N ILE A 195 18.70 -30.26 -23.20
CA ILE A 195 17.93 -29.63 -24.29
C ILE A 195 16.63 -30.38 -24.64
N SER A 196 16.22 -31.39 -23.86
CA SER A 196 14.99 -32.15 -24.11
C SER A 196 13.68 -31.38 -23.85
N SER A 197 13.76 -30.19 -23.24
CA SER A 197 12.58 -29.37 -22.88
C SER A 197 12.10 -28.40 -23.97
N LEU A 198 12.78 -28.33 -25.12
CA LEU A 198 12.36 -27.49 -26.24
C LEU A 198 11.24 -28.14 -27.06
N LYS A 199 9.99 -27.80 -26.72
CA LYS A 199 8.82 -28.04 -27.59
C LYS A 199 8.92 -27.16 -28.85
N ILE A 200 9.42 -27.72 -29.96
CA ILE A 200 9.24 -27.13 -31.29
C ILE A 200 7.73 -27.11 -31.59
N ARG A 201 7.17 -25.92 -31.85
CA ARG A 201 5.84 -25.80 -32.47
C ARG A 201 5.99 -25.99 -33.98
N HIS A 202 5.21 -26.91 -34.52
CA HIS A 202 5.16 -27.24 -35.94
C HIS A 202 4.20 -26.35 -36.71
#